data_AF-A0A970HLN7-F1
#
_entry.id   AF-A0A970HLN7-F1
#
_cell.length_a   1.000
_cell.length_b   1.000
_cell.length_c   1.000
_cell.angle_alpha   90.00
_cell.angle_beta   90.00
_cell.angle_gamma   90.00
#
_symmetry.space_group_name_H-M   'P 1'
#
loop_
_entity.id
_entity.type
_entity.pdbx_description
1 polymer ?
#
loop_
_entity_poly.entity_id
_entity_poly.type
_entity_poly.pdbx_seq_one_letter_code
_entity_poly.pdbx_strand_id
1 'polypeptide(L)'
;MVHDPIPDDQALVVQTPTGLILLLGCAHAGAVNTLDHVRRLGFDGSIRALIGGLHLQGVSPERLRRTVDSIKEHDIPVVMPLHCTGSEAEAFMADQLGKCFIAGSVGSKLRF
;
A
#
# COMPACT_ATOMS: atom_id res chain seq x y z
N MET A 1 1.99 -7.19 -21.18
CA MET A 1 2.27 -6.20 -20.11
C MET A 1 3.01 -5.05 -20.76
N VAL A 2 2.49 -3.83 -20.68
CA VAL A 2 3.29 -2.64 -20.99
C VAL A 2 4.19 -2.43 -19.79
N HIS A 3 5.49 -2.34 -20.03
CA HIS A 3 6.47 -2.02 -18.99
C HIS A 3 6.23 -0.56 -18.59
N ASP A 4 6.07 -0.27 -17.30
CA ASP A 4 5.89 1.09 -16.78
C ASP A 4 7.07 1.48 -15.88
N PRO A 5 8.28 1.61 -16.47
CA PRO A 5 9.46 1.97 -15.70
C PRO A 5 9.40 3.46 -15.36
N ILE A 6 9.11 3.75 -14.10
CA ILE A 6 9.21 5.09 -13.52
C ILE A 6 10.42 5.08 -12.58
N PRO A 7 11.63 5.43 -13.06
CA PRO A 7 12.86 5.35 -12.27
C PRO A 7 12.87 6.32 -11.07
N ASP A 8 12.00 7.32 -11.11
CA ASP A 8 11.76 8.33 -10.10
C ASP A 8 10.57 8.01 -9.17
N ASP A 9 10.04 6.77 -9.19
CA ASP A 9 9.00 6.35 -8.24
C ASP A 9 9.54 6.41 -6.80
N GLN A 10 8.81 7.12 -5.93
CA GLN A 10 9.22 7.43 -4.57
C GLN A 10 8.08 7.17 -3.58
N ALA A 11 8.47 6.81 -2.37
CA ALA A 11 7.59 6.67 -1.22
C ALA A 11 8.16 7.45 -0.04
N LEU A 12 7.28 8.00 0.80
CA LEU A 12 7.66 8.68 2.03
C LEU A 12 7.41 7.74 3.22
N VAL A 13 8.45 7.53 4.02
CA VAL A 13 8.36 6.83 5.31
C VAL A 13 8.36 7.85 6.43
N VAL A 14 7.33 7.82 7.27
CA VAL A 14 7.25 8.62 8.50
C VAL A 14 7.43 7.68 9.69
N GLN A 15 8.50 7.91 10.46
CA GLN A 15 8.76 7.17 11.70
C GLN A 15 7.97 7.81 12.85
N THR A 16 7.20 7.00 13.58
CA THR A 16 6.48 7.43 14.78
C THR A 16 6.79 6.49 15.95
N PRO A 17 6.47 6.87 17.20
CA PRO A 17 6.59 5.97 18.35
C PRO A 17 5.73 4.69 18.23
N THR A 18 4.72 4.67 17.35
CA THR A 18 3.78 3.55 17.18
C THR A 18 4.08 2.69 15.95
N GLY A 19 5.10 3.04 15.15
CA GLY A 19 5.55 2.31 13.96
C GLY A 19 5.75 3.20 12.74
N LEU A 20 5.95 2.57 11.58
CA LEU A 20 6.19 3.27 10.32
C LEU A 20 4.89 3.54 9.57
N ILE A 21 4.74 4.76 9.05
CA ILE A 21 3.65 5.11 8.13
C ILE A 21 4.27 5.29 6.75
N LEU A 22 3.82 4.50 5.78
CA LEU A 22 4.24 4.59 4.39
C LEU A 22 3.19 5.34 3.58
N LEU A 23 3.61 6.44 2.97
CA LEU A 23 2.82 7.22 2.04
C LEU A 23 3.33 6.97 0.62
N LEU A 24 2.44 6.48 -0.23
CA LEU A 24 2.70 6.17 -1.63
C LEU A 24 2.06 7.22 -2.54
N GLY A 25 2.75 7.55 -3.64
CA GLY A 25 2.12 8.21 -4.79
C GLY A 25 1.23 7.21 -5.54
N CYS A 26 1.79 6.57 -6.56
CA CYS A 26 1.13 5.50 -7.33
C CYS A 26 1.77 4.12 -7.16
N ALA A 27 3.01 4.02 -6.69
CA ALA A 27 3.74 2.75 -6.53
C ALA A 27 3.84 1.95 -7.85
N HIS A 28 4.35 2.58 -8.91
CA HIS A 28 4.61 1.93 -10.19
C HIS A 28 5.68 0.83 -10.09
N ALA A 29 6.66 1.00 -9.20
CA ALA A 29 7.60 -0.04 -8.83
C ALA A 29 6.93 -1.23 -8.12
N GLY A 30 5.66 -1.09 -7.71
CA GLY A 30 4.87 -2.09 -7.01
C GLY A 30 4.93 -1.92 -5.49
N ALA A 31 3.76 -1.85 -4.85
CA ALA A 31 3.67 -1.65 -3.40
C ALA A 31 4.44 -2.71 -2.59
N VAL A 32 4.42 -3.97 -3.02
CA VAL A 32 5.18 -5.07 -2.41
C VAL A 32 6.69 -4.79 -2.45
N ASN A 33 7.21 -4.36 -3.59
CA ASN A 33 8.62 -4.03 -3.74
C ASN A 33 9.03 -2.88 -2.82
N THR A 34 8.16 -1.87 -2.66
CA THR A 34 8.36 -0.76 -1.73
C THR A 34 8.37 -1.23 -0.27
N LEU A 35 7.43 -2.09 0.13
CA LEU A 35 7.37 -2.67 1.47
C LEU A 35 8.65 -3.46 1.80
N ASP A 36 9.10 -4.28 0.87
CA ASP A 36 10.33 -5.06 1.00
C ASP A 36 11.57 -4.16 1.05
N HIS A 37 11.59 -3.08 0.25
CA HIS A 37 12.69 -2.12 0.28
C HIS A 37 12.77 -1.40 1.63
N VAL A 38 11.63 -0.96 2.18
CA VAL A 38 11.59 -0.33 3.50
C VAL A 38 12.09 -1.30 4.59
N ARG A 39 11.70 -2.58 4.55
CA ARG A 39 12.25 -3.59 5.46
C ARG A 39 13.77 -3.71 5.36
N ARG A 40 14.32 -3.68 4.14
CA ARG A 40 15.78 -3.75 3.90
C ARG A 40 16.53 -2.51 4.38
N LEU A 41 15.89 -1.34 4.40
CA LEU A 41 16.50 -0.10 4.89
C LEU A 41 16.71 -0.12 6.43
N GLY A 42 16.09 -1.06 7.14
CA GLY A 42 16.38 -1.29 8.56
C GLY A 42 15.86 -0.20 9.49
N PHE A 43 14.75 0.46 9.15
CA PHE A 43 14.08 1.37 10.06
C PHE A 43 13.60 0.65 11.33
N ASP A 44 13.68 1.32 12.48
CA ASP A 44 13.11 0.81 13.72
C ASP A 44 11.58 0.83 13.67
N GLY A 45 10.96 -0.31 13.98
CA GLY A 45 9.51 -0.47 14.09
C GLY A 45 8.86 -1.23 12.93
N SER A 46 7.66 -1.76 13.18
CA SER A 46 6.85 -2.41 12.14
C SER A 46 6.07 -1.39 11.32
N ILE A 47 5.67 -1.77 10.10
CA ILE A 47 4.84 -0.94 9.24
C ILE A 47 3.42 -0.89 9.82
N ARG A 48 3.06 0.27 10.38
CA ARG A 48 1.75 0.50 10.99
C ARG A 48 0.70 0.93 9.97
N ALA A 49 1.10 1.63 8.92
CA ALA A 49 0.16 2.08 7.89
C ALA A 49 0.75 2.09 6.50
N LEU A 50 -0.07 1.74 5.51
CA LEU A 50 0.20 1.87 4.08
C LEU A 50 -0.93 2.70 3.44
N ILE A 51 -0.61 3.88 2.92
CA ILE A 51 -1.59 4.85 2.45
C ILE A 51 -1.16 5.37 1.08
N GLY A 52 -2.06 5.37 0.10
CA GLY A 52 -1.79 5.94 -1.22
C GLY A 52 -2.23 5.04 -2.38
N GLY A 53 -1.79 5.39 -3.59
CA GLY A 53 -2.06 4.61 -4.79
C GLY A 53 -1.21 3.33 -4.87
N LEU A 54 -1.84 2.22 -5.26
CA LEU A 54 -1.18 0.92 -5.41
C LEU A 54 -1.03 0.48 -6.88
N HIS A 55 -1.55 1.28 -7.82
CA HIS A 55 -1.54 1.00 -9.26
C HIS A 55 -2.10 -0.39 -9.62
N LEU A 56 -3.27 -0.71 -9.05
CA LEU A 56 -3.95 -2.00 -9.22
C LEU A 56 -5.16 -1.94 -10.16
N GLN A 57 -5.46 -0.78 -10.75
CA GLN A 57 -6.58 -0.66 -11.67
C GLN A 57 -6.35 -1.53 -12.92
N GLY A 58 -7.27 -2.45 -13.21
CA GLY A 58 -7.23 -3.31 -14.39
C GLY A 58 -6.14 -4.39 -14.36
N VAL A 59 -5.50 -4.64 -13.22
CA VAL A 59 -4.52 -5.73 -13.09
C VAL A 59 -5.21 -7.10 -13.07
N SER A 60 -4.45 -8.16 -13.34
CA SER A 60 -4.99 -9.52 -13.27
C SER A 60 -5.41 -9.89 -11.84
N PRO A 61 -6.45 -10.74 -11.67
CA PRO A 61 -6.86 -11.22 -10.35
C PRO A 61 -5.74 -11.90 -9.56
N GLU A 62 -4.82 -12.57 -10.25
CA GLU A 62 -3.64 -13.17 -9.63
C GLU A 62 -2.69 -12.13 -9.04
N ARG A 63 -2.40 -11.03 -9.76
CA ARG A 63 -1.54 -9.95 -9.26
C ARG A 63 -2.18 -9.23 -8.08
N LEU A 64 -3.49 -8.99 -8.15
CA LEU A 64 -4.25 -8.40 -7.05
C LEU A 64 -4.19 -9.27 -5.79
N ARG A 65 -4.43 -10.58 -5.93
CA ARG A 65 -4.33 -11.53 -4.81
C ARG A 65 -2.94 -11.55 -4.19
N ARG A 66 -1.88 -11.69 -5.00
CA ARG A 66 -0.49 -11.67 -4.52
C ARG A 66 -0.14 -10.40 -3.75
N THR A 67 -0.65 -9.25 -4.21
CA THR A 67 -0.43 -7.96 -3.53
C THR A 67 -1.11 -7.94 -2.16
N VAL A 68 -2.35 -8.41 -2.07
CA VAL A 68 -3.08 -8.51 -0.80
C VAL A 68 -2.45 -9.51 0.16
N ASP A 69 -2.03 -10.67 -0.33
CA ASP A 69 -1.37 -11.69 0.49
C ASP A 69 -0.05 -11.15 1.07
N SER A 70 0.76 -10.46 0.26
CA SER A 70 1.96 -9.79 0.74
C SER A 70 1.63 -8.70 1.78
N ILE A 71 0.62 -7.87 1.58
CA ILE A 71 0.19 -6.89 2.58
C ILE A 71 -0.17 -7.57 3.93
N LYS A 72 -0.82 -8.75 3.88
CA LYS A 72 -1.12 -9.56 5.07
C LYS A 72 0.14 -10.11 5.74
N GLU A 73 1.09 -10.64 4.96
CA GLU A 73 2.40 -11.12 5.45
C GLU A 73 3.26 -10.01 6.09
N HIS A 74 2.96 -8.75 5.77
CA HIS A 74 3.57 -7.60 6.42
C HIS A 74 2.88 -7.18 7.72
N ASP A 75 1.80 -7.86 8.13
CA ASP A 75 1.00 -7.60 9.33
C ASP A 75 0.57 -6.13 9.47
N ILE A 76 0.28 -5.46 8.34
CA ILE A 76 -0.01 -4.02 8.29
C ILE A 76 -1.41 -3.73 8.85
N PRO A 77 -1.54 -3.04 10.00
CA PRO A 77 -2.84 -2.83 10.65
C PRO A 77 -3.75 -1.80 9.95
N VAL A 78 -3.19 -0.88 9.17
CA VAL A 78 -3.94 0.18 8.50
C VAL A 78 -3.54 0.24 7.03
N VAL A 79 -4.48 -0.04 6.14
CA VAL A 79 -4.30 0.01 4.69
C VAL A 79 -5.38 0.90 4.09
N MET A 80 -4.98 2.04 3.55
CA MET A 80 -5.87 3.00 2.88
C MET A 80 -5.43 3.11 1.42
N PRO A 81 -5.90 2.22 0.53
CA PRO A 81 -5.68 2.36 -0.89
C PRO A 81 -6.46 3.56 -1.43
N LEU A 82 -5.87 4.28 -2.37
CA LEU A 82 -6.42 5.50 -2.95
C LEU A 82 -6.14 5.56 -4.46
N HIS A 83 -6.70 6.58 -5.12
CA HIS A 83 -6.31 7.05 -6.45
C HIS A 83 -6.30 5.96 -7.54
N CYS A 84 -5.11 5.54 -7.99
CA CYS A 84 -4.91 4.60 -9.10
C CYS A 84 -5.09 3.12 -8.69
N THR A 85 -5.52 2.86 -7.45
CA THR A 85 -5.83 1.49 -7.01
C THR A 85 -7.06 0.97 -7.76
N GLY A 86 -8.08 1.81 -7.96
CA GLY A 86 -9.29 1.47 -8.70
C GLY A 86 -10.33 0.73 -7.86
N SER A 87 -11.60 0.99 -8.15
CA SER A 87 -12.74 0.56 -7.33
C SER A 87 -12.89 -0.96 -7.20
N GLU A 88 -12.61 -1.73 -8.25
CA GLU A 88 -12.66 -3.20 -8.20
C GLU A 88 -11.59 -3.77 -7.27
N ALA A 89 -10.37 -3.23 -7.34
CA ALA A 89 -9.29 -3.63 -6.46
C ALA A 89 -9.57 -3.20 -5.01
N GLU A 90 -10.08 -1.98 -4.80
CA GLU A 90 -10.49 -1.51 -3.47
C GLU A 90 -11.56 -2.40 -2.84
N ALA A 91 -12.58 -2.81 -3.60
CA ALA A 91 -13.63 -3.71 -3.12
C ALA A 91 -13.06 -5.09 -2.73
N PHE A 92 -12.20 -5.66 -3.56
CA PHE A 92 -11.52 -6.92 -3.25
C PHE A 92 -10.62 -6.79 -2.02
N MET A 93 -9.86 -5.69 -1.90
CA MET A 93 -9.01 -5.42 -0.74
C MET A 93 -9.83 -5.26 0.53
N ALA A 94 -10.98 -4.58 0.48
CA ALA A 94 -11.87 -4.42 1.61
C ALA A 94 -12.39 -5.77 2.13
N ASP A 95 -12.81 -6.66 1.23
CA ASP A 95 -13.24 -8.02 1.56
C ASP A 95 -12.10 -8.83 2.22
N GLN A 96 -10.90 -8.75 1.64
CA GLN A 96 -9.78 -9.59 2.06
C GLN A 96 -9.02 -9.09 3.30
N LEU A 97 -8.96 -7.77 3.51
CA LEU A 97 -8.21 -7.16 4.62
C LEU A 97 -9.12 -6.84 5.82
N GLY A 98 -10.45 -6.82 5.62
CA GLY A 98 -11.43 -6.60 6.68
C GLY A 98 -11.12 -5.35 7.51
N LYS A 99 -10.91 -5.53 8.82
CA LYS A 99 -10.65 -4.42 9.77
C LYS A 99 -9.39 -3.60 9.46
N CYS A 100 -8.44 -4.13 8.69
CA CYS A 100 -7.22 -3.41 8.33
C CYS A 100 -7.48 -2.40 7.19
N PHE A 101 -8.54 -2.59 6.41
CA PHE A 101 -8.89 -1.70 5.31
C PHE A 101 -9.60 -0.44 5.82
N ILE A 102 -9.19 0.72 5.32
CA ILE A 102 -9.91 1.99 5.51
C ILE A 102 -10.26 2.57 4.14
N ALA A 103 -11.54 2.81 3.91
CA ALA A 103 -12.00 3.58 2.77
C ALA A 103 -11.57 5.05 2.94
N GLY A 104 -10.70 5.52 2.06
CA GLY A 104 -10.23 6.90 2.06
C GLY A 104 -10.86 7.72 0.94
N SER A 105 -10.94 9.03 1.15
CA SER A 105 -11.40 10.00 0.15
C SER A 105 -10.76 11.37 0.40
N VAL A 106 -10.96 12.31 -0.53
CA VAL A 106 -10.52 13.70 -0.34
C VAL A 106 -11.09 14.25 0.97
N GLY A 107 -10.23 14.85 1.81
CA GLY A 107 -10.60 15.39 3.11
C GLY A 107 -10.61 14.38 4.26
N SER A 108 -10.31 13.11 3.99
CA SER A 108 -10.07 12.11 5.03
C SER A 108 -8.93 12.53 5.96
N LYS A 109 -9.10 12.27 7.26
CA LYS A 109 -8.11 12.57 8.30
C LYS A 109 -7.79 11.30 9.07
N LEU A 110 -6.50 10.96 9.11
CA LEU A 110 -5.98 9.86 9.91
C LEU A 110 -5.24 10.41 11.12
N ARG A 111 -5.26 9.66 12.22
CA ARG A 111 -4.53 9.96 13.46
C ARG A 111 -3.76 8.72 13.88
N PHE A 112 -2.50 8.91 14.25
CA PHE A 112 -1.54 7.85 14.58
C PHE A 112 -0.83 8.15 15.89
#